data_AF-A0A920P8Y5-F1
#
_entry.id   AF-A0A920P8Y5-F1
#
_cell.length_a   1.000
_cell.length_b   1.000
_cell.length_c   1.000
_cell.angle_alpha   90.00
_cell.angle_beta   90.00
_cell.angle_gamma   90.00
#
_symmetry.space_group_name_H-M   'P 1'
#
loop_
_entity.id
_entity.type
_entity.pdbx_description
1 polymer ?
#
loop_
_entity_poly.entity_id
_entity_poly.type
_entity_poly.pdbx_seq_one_letter_code
_entity_poly.pdbx_strand_id
1 'polypeptide(L)'
;MVLRVDPEIIGINNRDLRTFTTDLKITEHLAKLIPSEKIIVSESGISTRKHINTVSKCGVTAVLVGEALVTSEDIASSVKLLTEQNDLHR
;
A
#
# COMPACT_ATOMS: atom_id res chain seq x y z
N MET A 1 20.13 -3.23 7.24
CA MET A 1 18.73 -3.71 7.35
C MET A 1 17.94 -2.64 8.08
N VAL A 2 16.83 -2.15 7.51
CA VAL A 2 16.05 -1.01 8.02
C VAL A 2 15.67 -1.15 9.49
N LEU A 3 15.36 -2.35 9.97
CA LEU A 3 15.00 -2.58 11.38
C LEU A 3 16.11 -2.21 12.39
N ARG A 4 17.37 -2.12 11.97
CA ARG A 4 18.49 -1.74 12.87
C ARG A 4 18.48 -0.26 13.27
N VAL A 5 17.75 0.58 12.52
CA VAL A 5 17.62 2.01 12.84
C VAL A 5 16.31 2.33 13.57
N ASP A 6 15.59 1.29 14.01
CA ASP A 6 14.34 1.38 14.76
C ASP A 6 13.34 2.44 14.24
N PRO A 7 12.97 2.38 12.95
CA PRO A 7 12.08 3.39 12.37
C PRO A 7 10.67 3.26 12.96
N GLU A 8 9.92 4.35 13.00
CA GLU A 8 8.49 4.34 13.31
C GLU A 8 7.65 3.91 12.09
N ILE A 9 8.07 4.36 10.89
CA ILE A 9 7.38 4.13 9.62
C ILE A 9 8.30 3.38 8.66
N ILE A 10 7.77 2.34 8.00
CA ILE A 10 8.47 1.57 6.98
C ILE A 10 7.63 1.53 5.70
N GLY A 11 8.21 2.02 4.61
CA GLY A 11 7.67 1.88 3.27
C GLY A 11 8.11 0.58 2.61
N ILE A 12 7.14 -0.18 2.06
CA ILE A 12 7.39 -1.31 1.16
C ILE A 12 7.06 -0.86 -0.26
N ASN A 13 8.09 -0.67 -1.07
CA ASN A 13 7.92 -0.34 -2.49
C ASN A 13 7.77 -1.63 -3.31
N ASN A 14 6.58 -1.83 -3.89
CA ASN A 14 6.29 -2.99 -4.74
C ASN A 14 6.94 -2.92 -6.12
N ARG A 15 7.67 -1.84 -6.45
CA ARG A 15 8.35 -1.67 -7.75
C ARG A 15 9.83 -2.03 -7.64
N ASP A 16 10.29 -2.97 -8.46
CA ASP A 16 11.73 -3.13 -8.68
C ASP A 16 12.24 -1.93 -9.49
N LEU A 17 13.22 -1.19 -8.94
CA LEU A 17 13.73 0.04 -9.54
C LEU A 17 14.64 -0.17 -10.77
N ARG A 18 15.03 -1.41 -11.06
CA ARG A 18 15.85 -1.76 -12.23
C ARG A 18 14.98 -2.15 -13.42
N THR A 19 13.91 -2.89 -13.17
CA THR A 19 13.00 -3.42 -14.21
C THR A 19 11.69 -2.64 -14.32
N PHE A 20 11.38 -1.79 -13.33
CA PHE A 20 10.13 -1.06 -13.18
C PHE A 20 8.87 -1.94 -13.03
N THR A 21 9.04 -3.25 -12.86
CA THR A 21 7.95 -4.20 -12.65
C THR A 21 7.38 -4.05 -11.25
N THR A 22 6.06 -4.01 -11.13
CA THR A 22 5.34 -3.92 -9.85
C THR A 22 4.72 -5.25 -9.45
N ASP A 23 4.92 -5.70 -8.21
CA ASP A 23 4.29 -6.91 -7.66
C ASP A 23 3.86 -6.73 -6.19
N LEU A 24 2.55 -6.77 -5.93
CA LEU A 24 1.99 -6.63 -4.58
C LEU A 24 2.36 -7.80 -3.65
N LYS A 25 2.83 -8.94 -4.18
CA LYS A 25 3.35 -10.04 -3.36
C LYS A 25 4.59 -9.64 -2.55
N ILE A 26 5.30 -8.58 -2.97
CA ILE A 26 6.41 -8.03 -2.21
C ILE A 26 5.91 -7.52 -0.85
N THR A 27 4.81 -6.76 -0.83
CA THR A 27 4.15 -6.36 0.42
C THR A 27 3.71 -7.57 1.23
N GLU A 28 3.08 -8.56 0.60
CA GLU A 28 2.62 -9.78 1.29
C GLU A 28 3.76 -10.55 1.99
N HIS A 29 4.93 -10.59 1.35
CA HIS A 29 6.11 -11.27 1.89
C HIS A 29 6.77 -10.44 3.00
N LEU A 30 7.05 -9.16 2.73
CA LEU A 30 7.86 -8.32 3.62
C LEU A 30 7.10 -7.86 4.86
N ALA A 31 5.78 -7.62 4.77
CA ALA A 31 4.99 -7.18 5.92
C ALA A 31 5.02 -8.20 7.07
N LYS A 32 5.13 -9.51 6.75
CA LYS A 32 5.25 -10.59 7.75
C LYS A 32 6.57 -10.58 8.54
N LEU A 33 7.58 -9.86 8.04
CA LEU A 33 8.90 -9.74 8.65
C LEU A 33 9.06 -8.46 9.47
N ILE A 34 8.09 -7.54 9.37
CA ILE A 34 8.10 -6.26 10.06
C ILE A 34 7.34 -6.43 11.40
N PRO A 35 7.90 -5.96 12.53
CA PRO A 35 7.19 -5.97 13.80
C PRO A 35 5.86 -5.22 13.74
N SER A 36 4.81 -5.75 14.38
CA SER A 36 3.43 -5.26 14.27
C SER A 36 3.21 -3.85 14.82
N GLU A 37 4.12 -3.35 15.66
CA GLU A 37 4.09 -1.99 16.21
C GLU A 37 4.55 -0.92 15.22
N LYS A 38 5.13 -1.31 14.07
CA LYS A 38 5.58 -0.37 13.04
C LYS A 38 4.44 0.02 12.14
N ILE A 39 4.45 1.28 11.69
CA ILE A 39 3.53 1.75 10.65
C ILE A 39 4.08 1.26 9.31
N ILE A 40 3.29 0.43 8.61
CA ILE A 40 3.68 -0.10 7.30
C ILE A 40 2.91 0.62 6.20
N VAL A 41 3.63 1.19 5.24
CA VAL A 41 3.09 1.84 4.05
C VAL A 41 3.35 0.97 2.83
N SER A 42 2.32 0.51 2.13
CA SER A 42 2.49 -0.18 0.84
C SER A 42 2.49 0.84 -0.30
N GLU A 43 3.50 0.79 -1.16
CA GLU A 43 3.73 1.77 -2.23
C GLU A 43 3.81 1.09 -3.60
N SER A 44 3.45 1.82 -4.66
CA SER A 44 3.44 1.35 -6.06
C SER A 44 2.47 0.21 -6.37
N GLY A 45 1.92 0.20 -7.59
CA GLY A 45 1.02 -0.87 -8.06
C GLY A 45 -0.40 -0.85 -7.46
N ILE A 46 -0.77 0.22 -6.75
CA ILE A 46 -2.09 0.38 -6.14
C ILE A 46 -2.90 1.38 -6.97
N SER A 47 -3.97 0.90 -7.61
CA SER A 47 -4.84 1.71 -8.46
C SER A 47 -6.32 1.35 -8.34
N THR A 48 -6.64 0.30 -7.59
CA THR A 48 -8.01 -0.20 -7.44
C THR A 48 -8.30 -0.49 -5.99
N ARG A 49 -9.59 -0.47 -5.63
CA ARG A 49 -10.03 -0.90 -4.30
C ARG A 49 -9.66 -2.34 -4.00
N LYS A 50 -9.60 -3.21 -5.01
CA LYS A 50 -9.12 -4.59 -4.86
C LYS A 50 -7.67 -4.65 -4.39
N HIS A 51 -6.79 -3.80 -4.93
CA HIS A 51 -5.39 -3.73 -4.48
C HIS A 51 -5.30 -3.30 -3.01
N ILE A 52 -6.08 -2.29 -2.61
CA ILE A 52 -6.18 -1.85 -1.21
C ILE A 52 -6.61 -3.02 -0.32
N ASN A 53 -7.71 -3.70 -0.68
CA ASN A 53 -8.19 -4.84 0.09
C ASN A 53 -7.16 -5.99 0.19
N THR A 54 -6.35 -6.19 -0.85
CA THR A 54 -5.25 -7.18 -0.84
C THR A 54 -4.19 -6.79 0.19
N VAL A 55 -3.64 -5.57 0.10
CA VAL A 55 -2.55 -5.15 0.98
C VAL A 55 -3.00 -4.92 2.42
N SER A 56 -4.24 -4.48 2.65
CA SER A 56 -4.82 -4.36 4.00
C SER A 56 -4.83 -5.69 4.76
N LYS A 57 -5.04 -6.82 4.07
CA LYS A 57 -4.99 -8.15 4.67
C LYS A 57 -3.57 -8.57 5.10
N CYS A 58 -2.54 -7.86 4.63
CA CYS A 58 -1.14 -8.13 4.98
C CYS A 58 -0.69 -7.37 6.24
N GLY A 59 -1.57 -6.64 6.92
CA GLY A 59 -1.23 -5.86 8.13
C GLY A 59 -0.64 -4.48 7.83
N VAL A 60 -0.80 -3.97 6.61
CA VAL A 60 -0.37 -2.60 6.29
C VAL A 60 -1.30 -1.57 6.93
N THR A 61 -0.71 -0.49 7.43
CA THR A 61 -1.44 0.62 8.08
C THR A 61 -1.91 1.65 7.06
N ALA A 62 -1.15 1.84 5.98
CA ALA A 62 -1.43 2.84 4.96
C ALA A 62 -0.99 2.39 3.56
N VAL A 63 -1.45 3.13 2.55
CA VAL A 63 -1.03 2.99 1.16
C VAL A 63 -0.60 4.34 0.60
N LEU A 64 0.39 4.34 -0.29
CA LEU A 64 0.79 5.51 -1.08
C LEU A 64 0.35 5.30 -2.53
N VAL A 65 -0.53 6.17 -3.00
CA VAL A 65 -1.08 6.13 -4.36
C VAL A 65 -0.69 7.41 -5.10
N GLY A 66 0.11 7.28 -6.15
CA GLY A 66 0.56 8.39 -6.99
C GLY A 66 -0.10 8.35 -8.36
N GLU A 67 0.47 7.55 -9.28
CA GLU A 67 0.09 7.45 -10.70
C GLU A 67 -1.44 7.43 -10.92
N ALA A 68 -2.16 6.51 -10.27
CA ALA A 68 -3.60 6.38 -10.43
C ALA A 68 -4.42 7.62 -10.05
N LEU A 69 -3.92 8.45 -9.12
CA LEU A 69 -4.56 9.71 -8.74
C LEU A 69 -4.15 10.86 -9.67
N VAL A 70 -2.86 10.98 -9.97
CA VAL A 70 -2.36 12.11 -10.79
C VAL A 70 -2.81 12.03 -12.25
N THR A 71 -3.13 10.85 -12.76
CA THR A 71 -3.68 10.67 -14.11
C THR A 71 -5.21 10.60 -14.14
N SER A 72 -5.89 10.80 -13.00
CA SER A 72 -7.35 10.77 -12.96
C SER A 72 -7.96 12.06 -13.51
N GLU A 73 -9.06 11.93 -14.26
CA GLU A 73 -9.88 13.07 -14.67
C GLU A 73 -10.64 13.70 -13.49
N ASP A 74 -10.90 12.92 -12.44
CA ASP A 74 -11.54 13.37 -11.19
C ASP A 74 -10.86 12.73 -9.98
N ILE A 75 -9.91 13.47 -9.41
CA ILE A 75 -9.14 13.05 -8.23
C ILE A 75 -10.06 12.74 -7.05
N ALA A 76 -11.09 13.56 -6.82
CA ALA A 76 -11.97 13.40 -5.66
C ALA A 76 -12.75 12.09 -5.75
N SER A 77 -13.31 11.80 -6.93
CA SER A 77 -14.00 10.54 -7.19
C SER A 77 -13.06 9.33 -7.09
N SER A 78 -11.82 9.45 -7.57
CA SER A 78 -10.83 8.37 -7.44
C SER A 78 -10.43 8.09 -5.99
N VAL A 79 -10.17 9.13 -5.19
CA VAL A 79 -9.90 8.99 -3.75
C VAL A 79 -11.10 8.35 -3.06
N LYS A 80 -12.32 8.77 -3.39
CA LYS A 80 -13.54 8.18 -2.83
C LYS A 80 -13.62 6.69 -3.14
N LEU A 81 -13.48 6.29 -4.40
CA LEU A 81 -13.48 4.87 -4.82
C LEU A 81 -12.40 4.04 -4.11
N LEU A 82 -11.20 4.60 -3.92
CA LEU A 82 -10.12 3.91 -3.23
C LEU A 82 -10.39 3.78 -1.72
N THR A 83 -11.04 4.77 -1.11
CA THR A 83 -11.28 4.82 0.34
C THR A 83 -12.63 4.23 0.78
N GLU A 84 -13.60 4.07 -0.12
CA GLU A 84 -14.94 3.54 0.14
C GLU A 84 -14.91 2.21 0.90
N GLN A 85 -15.34 2.24 2.16
CA GLN A 85 -15.59 1.03 2.93
C GLN A 85 -16.97 0.53 2.54
N ASN A 86 -17.08 -0.74 2.11
CA ASN A 86 -18.36 -1.42 2.18
C ASN A 86 -18.67 -1.54 3.67
N ASP A 87 -19.57 -0.71 4.18
CA ASP A 87 -20.14 -0.78 5.52
C ASP A 87 -20.85 -2.13 5.69
N LEU A 88 -20.09 -3.19 5.95
CA LEU A 88 -20.62 -4.52 6.25
C LEU A 88 -20.70 -4.78 7.75
N HIS A 89 -20.19 -3.89 8.61
CA HIS A 89 -20.35 -3.97 10.06
C HIS A 89 -20.52 -2.57 10.68
N ARG A 90 -21.77 -2.10 10.73
CA ARG A 90 -22.29 -1.33 11.87
C ARG A 90 -23.20 -2.25 12.68
#